data_AF-A0A1R2B7M1-F1
#
_entry.id   AF-A0A1R2B7M1-F1
#
_cell.length_a   1.000
_cell.length_b   1.000
_cell.length_c   1.000
_cell.angle_alpha   90.00
_cell.angle_beta   90.00
_cell.angle_gamma   90.00
#
_symmetry.space_group_name_H-M   'P 1'
#
loop_
_entity.id
_entity.type
_entity.pdbx_description
1 polymer ?
#
loop_
_entity_poly.entity_id
_entity_poly.type
_entity_poly.pdbx_seq_one_letter_code
_entity_poly.pdbx_strand_id
1 'polypeptide(L)'
;MEIGIPYIRTIMNEDDPYIVYKVEVKFKNWKNSVEKRYSEFLELHREMKMVRKILHTRLPRFPGKHVWKRLMHTFSADDIEERRVGLEEYLRMLAVTECARSTEYFPGFLEMPLEIREEYIIKKD
;
A
#
# COMPACT_ATOMS: atom_id res chain seq x y z
N MET A 1 -2.15 12.98 -6.71
CA MET A 1 -2.48 11.55 -6.84
C MET A 1 -3.64 11.29 -5.90
N GLU A 2 -4.69 10.66 -6.39
CA GLU A 2 -5.83 10.22 -5.58
C GLU A 2 -5.69 8.70 -5.41
N ILE A 3 -5.83 8.20 -4.17
CA ILE A 3 -5.78 6.77 -3.85
C ILE A 3 -6.98 6.42 -2.96
N GLY A 4 -7.62 5.29 -3.22
CA GLY A 4 -8.67 4.71 -2.38
C GLY A 4 -8.53 3.19 -2.29
N ILE A 5 -9.09 2.61 -1.22
CA ILE A 5 -9.25 1.17 -1.07
C ILE A 5 -10.73 0.88 -0.84
N PRO A 6 -11.62 1.07 -1.83
CA PRO A 6 -13.06 1.15 -1.60
C PRO A 6 -13.69 -0.12 -1.02
N TYR A 7 -13.09 -1.29 -1.27
CA TYR A 7 -13.56 -2.55 -0.70
C TYR A 7 -12.46 -3.61 -0.64
N ILE A 8 -12.78 -4.66 0.11
CA ILE A 8 -11.99 -5.90 0.24
C ILE A 8 -12.67 -7.02 -0.53
N ARG A 9 -11.91 -8.04 -0.92
CA ARG A 9 -12.44 -9.27 -1.49
C ARG A 9 -11.79 -10.48 -0.81
N THR A 10 -12.59 -11.47 -0.47
CA THR A 10 -12.08 -12.78 -0.04
C THR A 10 -11.88 -13.63 -1.28
N ILE A 11 -10.65 -14.06 -1.51
CA ILE A 11 -10.34 -15.08 -2.50
C ILE A 11 -10.53 -16.43 -1.84
N MET A 12 -11.49 -17.19 -2.34
CA MET A 12 -11.71 -18.57 -1.94
C MET A 12 -10.67 -19.42 -2.69
N ASN A 13 -9.68 -19.93 -1.96
CA ASN A 13 -8.84 -21.02 -2.43
C ASN A 13 -9.31 -22.29 -1.71
N GLU A 14 -9.20 -23.46 -2.35
CA GLU A 14 -9.76 -24.71 -1.82
C GLU A 14 -9.25 -25.04 -0.40
N ASP A 15 -8.03 -24.61 -0.06
CA ASP A 15 -7.37 -24.91 1.21
C ASP A 15 -7.11 -23.70 2.15
N ASP A 16 -7.05 -22.46 1.63
CA ASP A 16 -6.70 -21.28 2.44
C ASP A 16 -7.30 -19.98 1.85
N PRO A 17 -8.50 -19.57 2.31
CA PRO A 17 -9.09 -18.32 1.86
C PRO A 17 -8.29 -17.12 2.38
N TYR A 18 -8.04 -16.14 1.51
CA TYR A 18 -7.26 -14.94 1.86
C TYR A 18 -7.94 -13.65 1.41
N ILE A 19 -7.61 -12.55 2.08
CA ILE A 19 -8.16 -11.24 1.79
C ILE A 19 -7.23 -10.45 0.88
N VAL A 20 -7.80 -9.85 -0.16
CA VAL A 20 -7.17 -8.83 -0.99
C VAL A 20 -7.86 -7.48 -0.82
N TYR A 21 -7.07 -6.42 -0.94
CA TYR A 21 -7.49 -5.04 -0.88
C TYR A 21 -7.45 -4.48 -2.30
N LYS A 22 -8.59 -3.99 -2.81
CA LYS A 22 -8.62 -3.34 -4.12
C LYS A 22 -8.14 -1.90 -3.95
N VAL A 23 -6.99 -1.57 -4.50
CA VAL A 23 -6.41 -0.23 -4.50
C VAL A 23 -6.75 0.45 -5.82
N GLU A 24 -7.53 1.52 -5.75
CA GLU A 24 -7.83 2.38 -6.88
C GLU A 24 -6.92 3.62 -6.84
N VAL A 25 -6.28 3.93 -7.97
CA VAL A 25 -5.36 5.06 -8.09
C VAL A 25 -5.72 5.90 -9.31
N LYS A 26 -5.60 7.21 -9.15
CA LYS A 26 -5.66 8.19 -10.23
C LYS A 26 -4.50 9.16 -10.13
N PHE A 27 -3.78 9.32 -11.23
CA PHE A 27 -2.70 10.28 -11.36
C PHE A 27 -2.75 10.91 -12.76
N LYS A 28 -3.00 12.22 -12.82
CA LYS A 28 -3.23 12.95 -14.08
C LYS A 28 -4.32 12.27 -14.92
N ASN A 29 -4.00 11.86 -16.15
CA ASN A 29 -4.90 11.19 -17.09
C ASN A 29 -4.91 9.66 -16.93
N TRP A 30 -4.09 9.11 -16.03
CA TRP A 30 -4.03 7.68 -15.76
C TRP A 30 -4.88 7.29 -14.55
N LYS A 31 -5.60 6.18 -14.70
CA LYS A 31 -6.34 5.52 -13.62
C LYS A 31 -6.04 4.03 -13.69
N ASN A 32 -5.92 3.40 -12.53
CA ASN A 32 -5.76 1.96 -12.43
C ASN A 32 -6.43 1.41 -11.16
N SER A 33 -6.67 0.10 -11.17
CA SER A 33 -7.10 -0.65 -10.01
C SER A 33 -6.25 -1.91 -9.90
N VAL A 34 -5.62 -2.10 -8.75
CA VAL A 34 -4.83 -3.31 -8.44
C VAL A 34 -5.38 -3.99 -7.20
N GLU A 35 -5.20 -5.30 -7.10
CA GLU A 35 -5.52 -6.05 -5.88
C GLU A 35 -4.23 -6.46 -5.19
N LYS A 36 -4.12 -6.19 -3.88
CA LYS A 36 -2.93 -6.48 -3.09
C LYS A 36 -3.29 -7.16 -1.79
N ARG A 37 -2.51 -8.14 -1.35
CA ARG A 37 -2.60 -8.75 -0.02
C ARG A 37 -1.87 -7.87 0.99
N TYR A 38 -2.30 -7.93 2.26
CA TYR A 38 -1.64 -7.19 3.35
C TYR A 38 -0.10 -7.40 3.40
N SER A 39 0.37 -8.61 3.09
CA SER A 39 1.81 -8.92 3.03
C SER A 39 2.56 -8.06 2.01
N GLU A 40 1.95 -7.76 0.88
CA GLU A 40 2.55 -6.93 -0.17
C GLU A 40 2.66 -5.46 0.27
N PHE A 41 1.67 -4.95 1.01
CA PHE A 41 1.78 -3.62 1.64
C PHE A 41 2.92 -3.57 2.67
N LEU A 42 3.12 -4.67 3.41
CA LEU A 42 4.20 -4.76 4.39
C LEU A 42 5.57 -4.82 3.72
N GLU A 43 5.69 -5.51 2.59
CA GLU A 43 6.90 -5.52 1.77
C GLU A 43 7.21 -4.12 1.25
N LEU A 44 6.23 -3.43 0.64
CA LEU A 44 6.38 -2.02 0.27
C LEU A 44 6.84 -1.16 1.47
N HIS A 45 6.24 -1.34 2.65
CA HIS A 45 6.62 -0.59 3.83
C HIS A 45 8.08 -0.84 4.25
N ARG A 46 8.58 -2.07 4.11
CA ARG A 46 9.97 -2.42 4.40
C ARG A 46 10.92 -1.72 3.44
N GLU A 47 10.62 -1.72 2.14
CA GLU A 47 11.40 -0.97 1.15
C GLU A 47 11.43 0.52 1.47
N MET A 48 10.26 1.11 1.78
CA MET A 48 10.17 2.52 2.15
C MET A 48 10.91 2.86 3.45
N LYS A 49 11.03 1.93 4.40
CA LYS A 49 11.87 2.12 5.59
C LYS A 49 13.36 2.20 5.24
N MET A 50 13.81 1.47 4.22
CA MET A 50 15.20 1.54 3.75
C MET A 50 15.46 2.87 3.06
N VAL A 51 14.58 3.27 2.13
CA VAL A 51 14.66 4.57 1.46
C VAL A 51 14.65 5.73 2.47
N ARG A 52 13.75 5.67 3.45
CA ARG A 52 13.67 6.65 4.53
C ARG A 52 15.01 6.84 5.27
N LYS A 53 15.74 5.76 5.52
CA LYS A 53 17.06 5.83 6.20
C LYS A 53 18.08 6.57 5.34
N ILE A 54 18.10 6.31 4.03
CA ILE A 54 19.00 6.95 3.08
C ILE A 54 18.69 8.44 2.95
N LEU A 55 17.41 8.79 2.84
CA LEU A 55 16.95 10.17 2.67
C LEU A 55 16.82 10.96 3.98
N HIS A 56 17.09 10.34 5.14
CA HIS A 56 16.93 10.94 6.47
C HIS A 56 15.56 11.64 6.70
N THR A 57 14.48 11.05 6.17
CA THR A 57 13.13 11.64 6.21
C THR A 57 12.15 10.86 7.09
N ARG A 58 10.88 11.28 7.12
CA ARG A 58 9.79 10.62 7.86
C ARG A 58 8.98 9.71 6.96
N LEU A 59 8.42 8.65 7.55
CA LEU A 59 7.52 7.71 6.88
C LEU A 59 6.21 7.64 7.68
N PRO A 60 5.04 7.59 7.03
CA PRO A 60 3.78 7.41 7.74
C PRO A 60 3.75 6.09 8.53
N ARG A 61 2.93 6.07 9.58
CA ARG A 61 2.75 4.88 10.43
C ARG A 61 2.03 3.80 9.62
N PHE A 62 2.59 2.61 9.61
CA PHE A 62 1.96 1.46 8.95
C PHE A 62 0.88 0.84 9.86
N PRO A 63 -0.30 0.48 9.33
CA PRO A 63 -1.28 -0.29 10.08
C PRO A 63 -0.70 -1.67 10.40
N GLY A 64 -0.46 -1.92 11.69
CA GLY A 64 0.24 -3.11 12.17
C GLY A 64 -0.55 -4.41 11.96
N LYS A 65 0.14 -5.54 12.08
CA LYS A 65 -0.51 -6.84 12.10
C LYS A 65 -1.23 -7.02 13.43
N HIS A 66 -2.52 -7.36 13.40
CA HIS A 66 -3.24 -7.88 14.57
C HIS A 66 -2.85 -9.35 14.84
N VAL A 67 -1.54 -9.62 14.98
CA VAL A 67 -0.99 -10.98 15.14
C VAL A 67 -1.63 -11.68 16.35
N TRP A 68 -1.75 -10.95 17.45
CA TRP A 68 -2.38 -11.41 18.68
C TRP A 68 -3.87 -11.76 18.50
N LYS A 69 -4.67 -10.91 17.85
CA LYS A 69 -6.09 -11.20 17.61
C LYS A 69 -6.29 -12.41 16.69
N ARG A 70 -5.42 -12.59 15.70
CA ARG A 70 -5.45 -13.78 14.82
C ARG A 70 -5.11 -15.06 15.57
N LEU A 71 -4.07 -15.05 16.39
CA LEU A 71 -3.69 -16.19 17.24
C LEU A 71 -4.79 -16.58 18.23
N MET A 72 -5.56 -15.61 18.71
CA MET A 72 -6.67 -15.83 19.64
C MET A 72 -8.01 -16.12 18.92
N HIS A 73 -8.02 -16.29 17.59
CA HIS A 73 -9.23 -16.44 16.76
C HIS A 73 -10.28 -15.32 16.93
N THR A 74 -9.88 -14.14 17.41
CA THR A 74 -10.76 -12.98 17.62
C THR A 74 -10.72 -11.97 16.49
N PHE A 75 -10.09 -12.33 15.37
CA PHE A 75 -9.99 -11.46 14.19
C PHE A 75 -11.37 -11.31 13.53
N SER A 76 -11.99 -10.13 13.66
CA SER A 76 -13.36 -9.86 13.24
C SER A 76 -13.43 -9.13 11.89
N ALA A 77 -14.65 -8.97 11.36
CA ALA A 77 -14.91 -8.10 10.21
C ALA A 77 -14.49 -6.64 10.48
N ASP A 78 -14.68 -6.15 11.70
CA ASP A 78 -14.27 -4.80 12.11
C ASP A 78 -12.75 -4.63 12.06
N ASP A 79 -11.97 -5.64 12.47
CA ASP A 79 -10.51 -5.59 12.35
C ASP A 79 -10.04 -5.56 10.89
N ILE A 80 -10.80 -6.17 9.99
CA ILE A 80 -10.49 -6.14 8.55
C ILE A 80 -10.77 -4.75 8.00
N GLU A 81 -11.89 -4.13 8.39
CA GLU A 81 -12.28 -2.80 7.96
C GLU A 81 -11.36 -1.72 8.54
N GLU A 82 -11.02 -1.80 9.84
CA GLU A 82 -10.03 -0.91 10.47
C GLU A 82 -8.70 -0.97 9.70
N ARG A 83 -8.26 -2.18 9.33
CA ARG A 83 -7.05 -2.36 8.52
C ARG A 83 -7.22 -1.78 7.12
N ARG A 84 -8.37 -1.94 6.46
CA ARG A 84 -8.64 -1.38 5.12
C ARG A 84 -8.49 0.14 5.15
N VAL A 85 -9.16 0.81 6.09
CA VAL A 85 -9.08 2.26 6.31
C VAL A 85 -7.65 2.69 6.62
N GLY A 86 -6.97 1.98 7.53
CA GLY A 86 -5.58 2.27 7.89
C GLY A 86 -4.60 2.12 6.72
N LEU A 87 -4.81 1.14 5.83
CA LEU A 87 -3.98 0.96 4.62
C LEU A 87 -4.25 2.06 3.59
N GLU A 88 -5.51 2.47 3.43
CA GLU A 88 -5.89 3.56 2.54
C GLU A 88 -5.21 4.87 2.97
N GLU A 89 -5.30 5.23 4.25
CA GLU A 89 -4.65 6.40 4.80
C GLU A 89 -3.12 6.31 4.67
N TYR A 90 -2.54 5.14 4.98
CA TYR A 90 -1.11 4.90 4.81
C TYR A 90 -0.64 5.17 3.38
N LEU A 91 -1.34 4.66 2.36
CA LEU A 91 -0.97 4.88 0.96
C LEU A 91 -1.12 6.35 0.55
N ARG A 92 -2.19 7.03 0.98
CA ARG A 92 -2.39 8.46 0.72
C ARG A 92 -1.26 9.31 1.30
N MET A 93 -0.91 9.08 2.56
CA MET A 93 0.20 9.77 3.21
C MET A 93 1.53 9.43 2.54
N LEU A 94 1.74 8.17 2.16
CA LEU A 94 2.98 7.71 1.54
C LEU A 94 3.20 8.38 0.18
N ALA A 95 2.15 8.51 -0.63
CA ALA A 95 2.20 9.06 -1.99
C ALA A 95 2.72 10.50 -2.10
N VAL A 96 2.68 11.25 -0.99
CA VAL A 96 3.20 12.63 -0.93
C VAL A 96 4.59 12.73 -0.29
N THR A 97 5.15 11.62 0.19
CA THR A 97 6.52 11.61 0.76
C THR A 97 7.59 11.62 -0.31
N GLU A 98 8.76 12.13 0.05
CA GLU A 98 9.97 12.04 -0.79
C GLU A 98 10.38 10.58 -1.03
N CYS A 99 10.20 9.69 -0.04
CA CYS A 99 10.49 8.26 -0.17
C CYS A 99 9.77 7.63 -1.37
N ALA A 100 8.46 7.87 -1.48
CA ALA A 100 7.65 7.32 -2.56
C ALA A 100 8.03 7.90 -3.92
N ARG A 101 8.50 9.15 -3.96
CA ARG A 101 8.88 9.85 -5.19
C ARG A 101 10.36 9.69 -5.55
N SER A 102 11.16 8.99 -4.77
CA SER A 102 12.61 8.84 -5.03
C SER A 102 12.98 7.48 -5.62
N THR A 103 12.04 6.53 -5.68
CA THR A 103 12.32 5.14 -6.07
C THR A 103 11.14 4.52 -6.81
N GLU A 104 11.43 3.41 -7.50
CA GLU A 104 10.45 2.63 -8.26
C GLU A 104 9.49 1.78 -7.41
N TYR A 105 9.78 1.60 -6.12
CA TYR A 105 9.03 0.66 -5.27
C TYR A 105 7.55 1.04 -5.12
N PHE A 106 7.25 2.31 -4.84
CA PHE A 106 5.88 2.78 -4.68
C PHE A 106 5.08 2.78 -5.99
N PRO A 107 5.56 3.40 -7.09
CA PRO A 107 4.83 3.32 -8.36
C PRO A 107 4.78 1.89 -8.93
N GLY A 108 5.77 1.05 -8.66
CA GLY A 108 5.76 -0.37 -8.97
C GLY A 108 4.66 -1.14 -8.22
N PHE A 109 4.48 -0.86 -6.93
CA PHE A 109 3.38 -1.42 -6.15
C PHE A 109 2.00 -1.06 -6.72
N LEU A 110 1.86 0.15 -7.28
CA LEU A 110 0.63 0.63 -7.92
C LEU A 110 0.47 0.16 -9.38
N GLU A 111 1.44 -0.62 -9.89
CA GLU A 111 1.53 -1.08 -11.27
C GLU A 111 1.41 0.09 -12.27
N MET A 112 2.03 1.21 -11.91
CA MET A 112 2.10 2.37 -12.78
C MET A 112 2.94 2.04 -14.03
N PRO A 113 2.48 2.36 -15.24
CA PRO A 113 3.29 2.24 -16.46
C PRO A 113 4.56 3.09 -16.39
N LEU A 114 5.66 2.60 -16.97
CA LEU A 114 6.99 3.23 -16.86
C LEU A 114 6.97 4.71 -17.27
N GLU A 115 6.24 5.05 -18.33
CA GLU A 115 6.12 6.39 -18.87
C GLU A 115 5.54 7.37 -17.84
N ILE A 116 4.61 6.89 -17.00
CA ILE A 116 3.97 7.69 -15.96
C ILE A 116 4.86 7.75 -14.70
N ARG A 117 5.68 6.73 -14.45
CA ARG A 117 6.60 6.72 -13.31
C ARG A 117 7.64 7.81 -13.42
N GLU A 118 8.15 8.06 -14.63
CA GLU A 118 9.11 9.13 -14.89
C GLU A 118 8.55 10.51 -14.54
N GLU A 119 7.24 10.70 -14.67
CA GLU A 119 6.56 11.94 -14.27
C GLU A 119 6.28 12.03 -12.76
N TYR A 120 6.23 10.89 -12.06
CA TYR A 120 5.94 10.82 -10.63
C TYR A 120 7.21 10.88 -9.78
N ILE A 121 8.30 10.27 -10.25
CA ILE A 121 9.59 10.22 -9.56
C ILE A 121 10.33 11.53 -9.74
N ILE A 122 10.82 12.08 -8.64
CA ILE A 122 11.69 13.25 -8.63
C ILE A 122 13.11 12.76 -8.90
N LYS A 123 13.65 13.11 -10.07
CA LYS A 123 15.08 12.96 -10.36
C LYS A 123 15.83 14.03 -9.55
N LYS A 124 16.77 13.62 -8.70
CA LYS A 124 17.76 14.54 -8.12
C LYS A 124 18.93 14.60 -9.08
N ASP A 125 19.22 15.80 -9.57
CA ASP A 125 20.42 16.13 -10.34
C ASP A 125 21.69 16.01 -9.47
#